data_AF-A0A183AUV3-F1
#
_entry.id   AF-A0A183AUV3-F1
#
_cell.length_a   1.000
_cell.length_b   1.000
_cell.length_c   1.000
_cell.angle_alpha   90.00
_cell.angle_beta   90.00
_cell.angle_gamma   90.00
#
_symmetry.space_group_name_H-M   'P 1'
#
loop_
_entity.id
_entity.type
_entity.pdbx_description
1 polymer ?
#
loop_
_entity_poly.entity_id
_entity_poly.type
_entity_poly.pdbx_seq_one_letter_code
_entity_poly.pdbx_strand_id
1 'polypeptide(L)'
;LKMQGYQAACDVWSLGVIVYCMLIGQAPFSLRPDDRPEVILSRIDSGRFDTTRPEWSSLSDMAKDLVRRMLDPEPTKRYTASQVVRHPWVVKVNELPSEPVAKYAARDPSKMKAPTCEPTKTGSCASIALAKTEHLSQLEKGRTS
;
A
#
# COMPACT_ATOMS: atom_id res chain seq x y z
N LEU A 1 1.29 15.29 -22.03
CA LEU A 1 2.37 15.24 -21.01
C LEU A 1 1.86 15.07 -19.57
N LYS A 2 0.68 15.58 -19.16
CA LYS A 2 0.13 15.36 -17.80
C LYS A 2 -0.17 13.89 -17.42
N MET A 3 -0.54 13.06 -18.40
CA MET A 3 -0.95 11.66 -18.17
C MET A 3 0.19 10.78 -17.60
N GLN A 4 1.44 10.97 -18.04
CA GLN A 4 2.56 10.11 -17.61
C GLN A 4 2.94 10.30 -16.14
N GLY A 5 2.97 11.56 -15.65
CA GLY A 5 3.23 11.83 -14.23
C GLY A 5 2.14 11.27 -13.32
N TYR A 6 0.89 11.30 -13.80
CA TYR A 6 -0.24 10.75 -13.07
C TYR A 6 -0.22 9.22 -13.01
N GLN A 7 0.05 8.55 -14.13
CA GLN A 7 0.22 7.08 -14.16
C GLN A 7 1.35 6.63 -13.24
N ALA A 8 2.51 7.31 -13.29
CA ALA A 8 3.63 7.01 -12.40
C ALA A 8 3.27 7.19 -10.91
N ALA A 9 2.45 8.18 -10.57
CA ALA A 9 1.96 8.36 -9.20
C ALA A 9 0.99 7.25 -8.78
N CYS A 10 0.15 6.73 -9.68
CA CYS A 10 -0.70 5.57 -9.44
C CYS A 10 0.11 4.29 -9.19
N ASP A 11 1.21 4.09 -9.93
CA ASP A 11 2.11 2.95 -9.72
C ASP A 11 2.75 2.99 -8.33
N VAL A 12 3.24 4.16 -7.89
CA VAL A 12 3.83 4.31 -6.55
C VAL A 12 2.79 4.09 -5.45
N TRP A 13 1.55 4.51 -5.68
CA TRP A 13 0.47 4.26 -4.72
C TRP A 13 0.17 2.78 -4.58
N SER A 14 0.07 2.07 -5.71
CA SER A 14 -0.17 0.62 -5.73
C SER A 14 0.99 -0.12 -5.06
N LEU A 15 2.22 0.32 -5.29
CA LEU A 15 3.40 -0.18 -4.60
C LEU A 15 3.31 0.07 -3.08
N GLY A 16 2.82 1.22 -2.64
CA GLY A 16 2.62 1.54 -1.23
C GLY A 16 1.61 0.61 -0.55
N VAL A 17 0.53 0.25 -1.25
CA VAL A 17 -0.46 -0.72 -0.76
C VAL A 17 0.18 -2.10 -0.59
N ILE A 18 0.98 -2.54 -1.56
CA ILE A 18 1.68 -3.82 -1.50
C ILE A 18 2.69 -3.81 -0.36
N VAL A 19 3.51 -2.77 -0.22
CA VAL A 19 4.50 -2.66 0.88
C VAL A 19 3.81 -2.69 2.23
N TYR A 20 2.70 -1.96 2.42
CA TYR A 20 1.92 -2.05 3.66
C TYR A 20 1.45 -3.48 3.92
N CYS A 21 0.92 -4.15 2.90
CA CYS A 21 0.43 -5.53 3.02
C CYS A 21 1.57 -6.51 3.37
N MET A 22 2.77 -6.34 2.83
CA MET A 22 3.93 -7.16 3.21
C MET A 22 4.35 -6.97 4.68
N LEU A 23 4.21 -5.74 5.19
CA LEU A 23 4.63 -5.39 6.56
C LEU A 23 3.59 -5.79 7.62
N ILE A 24 2.30 -5.64 7.30
CA ILE A 24 1.19 -5.81 8.26
C ILE A 24 0.41 -7.10 8.01
N GLY A 25 0.48 -7.67 6.81
CA GLY A 25 -0.26 -8.88 6.40
C GLY A 25 -1.73 -8.64 6.05
N GLN A 26 -2.17 -7.38 5.96
CA GLN A 26 -3.55 -6.97 5.70
C GLN A 26 -3.59 -5.73 4.79
N ALA A 27 -4.73 -5.47 4.16
CA ALA A 27 -4.91 -4.30 3.30
C ALA A 27 -5.04 -3.00 4.13
N PRO A 28 -4.46 -1.87 3.70
CA PRO A 28 -4.42 -0.62 4.48
C PRO A 28 -5.79 0.04 4.70
N PHE A 29 -6.72 -0.11 3.76
CA PHE A 29 -8.01 0.62 3.77
C PHE A 29 -9.22 -0.27 4.07
N SER A 30 -9.04 -1.60 4.12
CA SER A 30 -10.06 -2.57 4.51
C SER A 30 -9.86 -2.91 5.99
N LEU A 31 -10.67 -2.28 6.83
CA LEU A 31 -10.65 -2.48 8.28
C LEU A 31 -11.51 -3.68 8.67
N ARG A 32 -12.57 -3.95 7.91
CA ARG A 32 -13.51 -5.03 8.12
C ARG A 32 -13.71 -5.82 6.82
N PRO A 33 -13.93 -7.15 6.89
CA PRO A 33 -14.16 -7.99 5.71
C PRO A 33 -15.38 -7.58 4.88
N ASP A 34 -16.36 -6.93 5.50
CA ASP A 34 -17.64 -6.48 4.94
C ASP A 34 -17.68 -4.97 4.64
N ASP A 35 -16.53 -4.28 4.69
CA ASP A 35 -16.47 -2.87 4.33
C ASP A 35 -17.01 -2.64 2.91
N ARG A 36 -17.98 -1.73 2.80
CA ARG A 36 -18.56 -1.34 1.52
C ARG A 36 -17.53 -0.58 0.67
N PRO A 37 -17.54 -0.72 -0.66
CA PRO A 37 -16.62 -0.01 -1.55
C PRO A 37 -16.59 1.51 -1.32
N GLU A 38 -17.76 2.13 -1.09
CA GLU A 38 -17.89 3.56 -0.80
C GLU A 38 -17.08 4.00 0.44
N VAL A 39 -17.06 3.16 1.48
CA VAL A 39 -16.34 3.45 2.73
C VAL A 39 -14.84 3.31 2.51
N ILE A 40 -14.42 2.29 1.75
CA ILE A 40 -13.02 2.08 1.37
C ILE A 40 -12.51 3.27 0.55
N LEU A 41 -13.28 3.72 -0.45
CA LEU A 41 -12.97 4.90 -1.26
C LEU A 41 -12.84 6.16 -0.39
N SER A 42 -13.79 6.42 0.52
CA SER A 42 -13.71 7.56 1.44
C SER A 42 -12.43 7.57 2.30
N ARG A 43 -11.94 6.39 2.70
CA ARG A 43 -10.68 6.25 3.42
C ARG A 43 -9.47 6.51 2.54
N ILE A 44 -9.50 6.02 1.30
CA ILE A 44 -8.47 6.30 0.28
C ILE A 44 -8.37 7.80 0.02
N ASP A 45 -9.50 8.48 -0.17
CA ASP A 45 -9.54 9.92 -0.46
C ASP A 45 -9.08 10.77 0.72
N SER A 46 -9.40 10.34 1.95
CA SER A 46 -8.91 11.00 3.16
C SER A 46 -7.46 10.66 3.51
N GLY A 47 -6.81 9.75 2.77
CA GLY A 47 -5.45 9.27 3.07
C GLY A 47 -5.35 8.53 4.41
N ARG A 48 -6.48 8.10 4.97
CA ARG A 48 -6.54 7.43 6.28
C ARG A 48 -6.55 5.93 6.08
N PHE A 49 -5.38 5.33 6.28
CA PHE A 49 -5.24 3.88 6.41
C PHE A 49 -5.04 3.48 7.86
N ASP A 50 -5.22 2.20 8.14
CA ASP A 50 -5.11 1.67 9.49
C ASP A 50 -3.68 1.76 10.04
N THR A 51 -3.53 2.44 11.17
CA THR A 51 -2.24 2.62 11.86
C THR A 51 -2.34 2.27 13.35
N THR A 52 -3.48 1.75 13.80
CA THR A 52 -3.72 1.41 15.21
C THR A 52 -3.28 -0.02 15.54
N ARG A 53 -2.90 -0.79 14.53
CA ARG A 53 -2.50 -2.20 14.66
C ARG A 53 -1.20 -2.35 15.46
N PRO A 54 -1.08 -3.42 16.27
CA PRO A 54 0.17 -3.76 16.96
C PRO A 54 1.34 -3.95 15.99
N GLU A 55 1.10 -4.60 14.86
CA GLU A 55 2.10 -4.84 13.80
C GLU A 55 2.60 -3.52 13.21
N TRP A 56 1.71 -2.52 13.08
CA TRP A 56 2.11 -1.19 12.62
C TRP A 56 2.97 -0.49 13.66
N SER A 57 2.61 -0.60 14.93
CA SER A 57 3.33 0.03 16.03
C SER A 57 4.77 -0.48 16.16
N SER A 58 5.00 -1.77 15.88
CA SER A 58 6.33 -2.40 15.94
C SER A 58 7.26 -2.06 14.76
N LEU A 59 6.74 -1.47 13.68
CA LEU A 59 7.57 -1.05 12.54
C LEU A 59 8.52 0.09 12.92
N SER A 60 9.70 0.11 12.29
CA SER A 60 10.61 1.25 12.37
C SER A 60 9.95 2.54 11.86
N ASP A 61 10.32 3.69 12.42
CA ASP A 61 9.79 4.99 11.98
C ASP A 61 10.08 5.27 10.51
N MET A 62 11.23 4.80 10.01
CA MET A 62 11.59 4.88 8.60
C MET A 62 10.63 4.09 7.70
N ALA A 63 10.19 2.90 8.12
CA ALA A 63 9.21 2.11 7.36
C ALA A 63 7.86 2.84 7.30
N LYS A 64 7.43 3.35 8.47
CA LYS A 64 6.16 4.07 8.61
C LYS A 64 6.16 5.34 7.76
N ASP A 65 7.26 6.10 7.74
CA ASP A 65 7.39 7.30 6.91
C ASP A 65 7.28 6.97 5.42
N LEU A 66 8.02 5.97 4.94
CA LEU A 66 7.96 5.56 3.53
C LEU A 66 6.54 5.24 3.08
N VAL A 67 5.83 4.41 3.85
CA VAL A 67 4.45 4.00 3.52
C VAL A 67 3.52 5.21 3.48
N ARG A 68 3.63 6.14 4.44
CA ARG A 68 2.82 7.38 4.44
C ARG A 68 3.09 8.24 3.20
N ARG A 69 4.35 8.36 2.78
CA ARG A 69 4.73 9.13 1.59
C ARG A 69 4.26 8.51 0.27
N MET A 70 4.18 7.19 0.21
CA MET A 70 3.68 6.46 -0.97
C MET A 70 2.15 6.44 -1.05
N LEU A 71 1.47 6.44 0.11
CA LEU A 71 0.01 6.43 0.21
C LEU A 71 -0.61 7.83 0.35
N ASP A 72 0.14 8.90 0.08
CA ASP A 72 -0.39 10.26 0.11
C ASP A 72 -1.56 10.40 -0.89
N PRO A 73 -2.74 10.89 -0.44
CA PRO A 73 -3.90 11.04 -1.30
C PRO A 73 -3.62 11.99 -2.47
N GLU A 74 -2.83 13.04 -2.25
CA GLU A 74 -2.46 14.06 -3.22
C GLU A 74 -1.31 13.55 -4.12
N PRO A 75 -1.54 13.30 -5.42
CA PRO A 75 -0.50 12.75 -6.31
C PRO A 75 0.74 13.64 -6.43
N THR A 76 0.60 14.95 -6.26
CA THR A 76 1.73 15.90 -6.33
C THR A 76 2.64 15.88 -5.10
N LYS A 77 2.13 15.44 -3.94
CA LYS A 77 2.89 15.27 -2.70
C LYS A 77 3.41 13.85 -2.53
N ARG A 78 2.78 12.90 -3.20
CA ARG A 78 3.18 11.49 -3.24
C ARG A 78 4.61 11.36 -3.76
N TYR A 79 5.37 10.46 -3.16
CA TYR A 79 6.70 10.15 -3.65
C TYR A 79 6.68 9.64 -5.09
N THR A 80 7.71 10.02 -5.83
CA THR A 80 8.07 9.40 -7.11
C THR A 80 8.85 8.11 -6.87
N ALA A 81 8.88 7.21 -7.84
CA ALA A 81 9.68 5.99 -7.77
C ALA A 81 11.17 6.28 -7.42
N SER A 82 11.75 7.33 -7.99
CA SER A 82 13.11 7.78 -7.70
C SER A 82 13.32 8.21 -6.24
N GLN A 83 12.30 8.79 -5.60
CA GLN A 83 12.35 9.15 -4.18
C GLN A 83 12.19 7.92 -3.29
N VAL A 84 11.34 6.96 -3.66
CA VAL A 84 11.14 5.69 -2.94
C VAL A 84 12.45 4.92 -2.83
N VAL A 85 13.16 4.72 -3.94
CA VAL A 85 14.42 3.92 -3.95
C VAL A 85 15.56 4.60 -3.17
N ARG A 86 15.53 5.92 -3.03
CA ARG A 86 16.50 6.69 -2.25
C ARG A 86 16.12 6.83 -0.78
N HIS A 87 14.94 6.37 -0.39
CA HIS A 87 14.47 6.51 0.97
C HIS A 87 15.36 5.70 1.93
N PRO A 88 15.74 6.22 3.11
CA PRO A 88 16.62 5.53 4.04
C PRO A 88 16.16 4.11 4.40
N TRP A 89 14.85 3.86 4.41
CA TRP A 89 14.31 2.53 4.69
C TRP A 89 14.72 1.50 3.63
N VAL A 90 14.74 1.89 2.36
CA VAL A 90 15.15 1.01 1.25
C VAL A 90 16.67 0.89 1.21
N VAL A 91 17.39 2.00 1.37
CA VAL A 91 18.85 2.03 1.28
C VAL A 91 19.50 1.22 2.41
N LYS A 92 19.03 1.36 3.66
CA LYS A 92 19.60 0.61 4.79
C LYS A 92 19.30 -0.88 4.76
N VAL A 93 18.20 -1.31 4.12
CA VAL A 93 17.94 -2.74 3.92
C VAL A 93 19.02 -3.39 3.04
N ASN A 94 19.60 -2.62 2.12
CA ASN A 94 20.71 -3.09 1.28
C ASN A 94 22.03 -3.26 2.06
N GLU A 95 22.09 -2.79 3.30
CA GLU A 95 23.23 -2.94 4.22
C GLU A 95 23.00 -4.04 5.27
N LEU A 96 21.81 -4.64 5.33
CA LEU A 96 21.56 -5.77 6.21
C LEU A 96 22.34 -6.99 5.73
N PRO A 97 22.94 -7.79 6.64
CA PRO A 97 23.55 -9.05 6.26
C PRO A 97 22.51 -9.86 5.48
N SER A 98 22.88 -10.31 4.28
CA SER A 98 22.05 -11.16 3.42
C SER A 98 21.92 -12.54 4.05
N GLU A 99 21.24 -12.61 5.18
CA GLU A 99 20.91 -13.85 5.83
C GLU A 99 19.97 -14.61 4.88
N PRO A 100 20.29 -15.86 4.51
CA PRO A 100 19.53 -16.58 3.51
C PRO A 100 18.05 -16.63 3.89
N VAL A 101 17.18 -16.26 2.94
CA VAL A 101 15.71 -16.42 3.06
C VAL A 101 15.33 -17.86 3.43
N ALA A 102 16.22 -18.83 3.19
CA ALA A 102 16.14 -20.22 3.63
C ALA A 102 15.81 -20.38 5.14
N LYS A 103 16.26 -19.48 6.02
CA LYS A 103 15.92 -19.55 7.46
C LYS A 103 14.44 -19.30 7.74
N TYR A 104 13.77 -18.52 6.88
CA TYR A 104 12.32 -18.31 6.93
C TYR A 104 11.56 -19.38 6.13
N ALA A 105 12.20 -20.00 5.13
CA ALA A 105 11.65 -21.16 4.41
C ALA A 105 11.59 -22.44 5.26
N ALA A 106 12.40 -22.52 6.32
CA ALA A 106 12.37 -23.60 7.31
C ALA A 106 11.20 -23.52 8.31
N ARG A 107 10.37 -22.47 8.25
CA ARG A 107 9.11 -22.45 8.99
C ARG A 107 8.14 -23.38 8.27
N ASP A 108 7.78 -24.47 8.95
CA ASP A 108 6.72 -25.39 8.56
C ASP A 108 5.52 -24.61 7.98
N PRO A 109 5.19 -24.78 6.69
CA PRO A 109 4.03 -24.14 6.06
C PRO A 109 2.72 -24.39 6.80
N SER A 110 2.62 -25.50 7.55
CA SER A 110 1.46 -25.83 8.38
C SER A 110 1.37 -25.01 9.67
N LYS A 111 2.47 -24.36 10.10
CA LYS A 111 2.52 -23.47 11.27
C LYS A 111 2.47 -21.98 10.92
N MET A 112 2.81 -21.61 9.68
CA MET A 112 2.41 -20.30 9.17
C MET A 112 0.90 -20.34 8.98
N LYS A 113 0.15 -19.60 9.81
CA LYS A 113 -1.15 -19.12 9.34
C LYS A 113 -0.83 -18.32 8.09
N ALA A 114 -1.22 -18.82 6.92
CA ALA A 114 -1.27 -17.98 5.74
C ALA A 114 -1.98 -16.69 6.17
N PRO A 115 -1.55 -15.50 5.71
CA PRO A 115 -2.47 -14.39 5.68
C PRO A 115 -3.64 -14.91 4.85
N THR A 116 -4.68 -15.39 5.52
CA THR A 116 -5.94 -15.76 4.91
C THR A 116 -6.53 -14.42 4.51
N CYS A 117 -6.02 -13.89 3.40
CA CYS A 117 -6.79 -13.03 2.56
C CYS A 117 -7.87 -13.94 2.02
N GLU A 118 -8.92 -14.15 2.81
CA GLU A 118 -10.15 -14.68 2.24
C GLU A 118 -10.48 -13.77 1.05
N PRO A 119 -10.82 -14.34 -0.12
CA PRO A 119 -11.18 -13.56 -1.28
C PRO A 119 -12.55 -12.90 -1.02
N THR A 120 -12.59 -11.91 -0.13
CA THR A 120 -13.72 -10.99 -0.04
C THR A 120 -13.59 -10.02 -1.20
N LYS A 121 -14.61 -10.04 -2.06
CA LYS A 121 -14.64 -9.46 -3.40
C LYS A 121 -14.38 -7.93 -3.46
N THR A 122 -14.19 -7.26 -2.32
CA THR A 122 -14.08 -5.80 -2.19
C THR A 122 -12.84 -5.31 -1.43
N GLY A 123 -12.11 -6.18 -0.73
CA GLY A 123 -10.97 -5.80 0.15
C GLY A 123 -9.58 -6.17 -0.36
N SER A 124 -9.48 -6.83 -1.53
CA SER A 124 -8.20 -7.22 -2.12
C SER A 124 -7.34 -6.00 -2.48
N CYS A 125 -6.02 -6.12 -2.35
CA CYS A 125 -5.07 -5.09 -2.79
C CYS A 125 -5.31 -4.70 -4.25
N ALA A 126 -5.71 -5.66 -5.09
CA ALA A 126 -6.08 -5.42 -6.48
C ALA A 126 -7.33 -4.53 -6.60
N SER A 127 -8.37 -4.79 -5.79
CA SER A 127 -9.60 -4.00 -5.77
C SER A 127 -9.35 -2.58 -5.30
N ILE A 128 -8.47 -2.39 -4.31
CA ILE A 128 -8.15 -1.08 -3.76
C ILE A 128 -7.35 -0.23 -4.77
N ALA A 129 -6.41 -0.84 -5.51
CA ALA A 129 -5.71 -0.20 -6.62
C ALA A 129 -6.62 0.11 -7.82
N LEU A 130 -7.54 -0.79 -8.15
CA LEU A 130 -8.51 -0.57 -9.21
C LEU A 130 -9.48 0.56 -8.84
N ALA A 131 -10.01 0.54 -7.61
CA ALA A 131 -10.98 1.51 -7.12
C ALA A 131 -10.45 2.95 -7.18
N LYS A 132 -9.18 3.16 -6.83
CA LYS A 132 -8.56 4.48 -6.97
C LYS A 132 -8.39 4.87 -8.44
N THR A 133 -8.00 3.94 -9.29
CA THR A 133 -7.83 4.20 -10.74
C THR A 133 -9.16 4.56 -11.41
N GLU A 134 -10.24 3.85 -11.09
CA GLU A 134 -11.58 4.07 -11.65
C GLU A 134 -12.25 5.34 -11.11
N HIS A 135 -12.19 5.58 -9.79
CA HIS A 135 -12.78 6.79 -9.20
C HIS A 135 -12.15 8.06 -9.78
N LEU A 136 -10.84 8.03 -10.02
CA LEU A 136 -10.13 9.19 -10.56
C LEU A 136 -10.34 9.35 -12.08
N SER A 137 -10.57 8.27 -12.83
CA SER A 137 -11.04 8.37 -14.23
C SER A 137 -12.40 9.07 -14.33
N GLN A 138 -13.27 8.94 -13.33
CA GLN A 138 -14.57 9.62 -13.32
C GLN A 138 -14.44 11.12 -13.01
N LEU A 139 -13.50 11.49 -12.11
CA LEU A 139 -13.19 12.89 -11.81
C LEU A 139 -12.61 13.66 -13.00
N GLU A 140 -11.82 13.01 -13.86
CA GLU A 140 -11.32 13.64 -15.09
C GLU A 140 -12.42 13.86 -16.14
N LYS A 141 -13.35 12.91 -16.31
CA LYS A 141 -14.49 13.05 -17.23
C LYS A 141 -15.45 14.17 -16.82
N GLY A 142 -15.62 14.40 -15.53
CA GLY A 142 -16.45 15.47 -14.98
C GLY A 142 -15.85 16.88 -15.12
N ARG A 143 -14.55 17.00 -15.43
CA ARG A 143 -13.86 18.29 -15.57
C ARG A 143 -13.73 18.76 -17.03
N THR A 144 -14.10 17.91 -17.98
CA THR A 144 -14.11 18.18 -19.42
C THR A 144 -15.51 18.39 -20.00
N SER A 145 -16.54 18.50 -19.16
CA SER A 145 -17.93 18.79 -19.56
C SER A 145 -18.40 20.15 -19.08
#